data_AF-A0A5R2MX10-F1
#
_entry.id   AF-A0A5R2MX10-F1
#
_cell.length_a   1.000
_cell.length_b   1.000
_cell.length_c   1.000
_cell.angle_alpha   90.00
_cell.angle_beta   90.00
_cell.angle_gamma   90.00
#
_symmetry.space_group_name_H-M   'P 1'
#
loop_
_entity.id
_entity.type
_entity.pdbx_description
1 polymer ?
#
loop_
_entity_poly.entity_id
_entity_poly.type
_entity_poly.pdbx_seq_one_letter_code
_entity_poly.pdbx_strand_id
1 'polypeptide(L)'
;VFQVDNLNRTVQVDASGQISLPLIGAVPAAGKTVRQLEKEIETGYGERYLQSPDVTIFVKDSAGQRITVDGEVNKAGIYPVASNASLIDAIALAGGFNNIGDAGKVFVYRSNGQN
;
A
#
# COMPACT_ATOMS: atom_id res chain seq x y z
N VAL A 1 9.91 13.71 -12.44
CA VAL A 1 11.18 14.12 -13.08
C VAL A 1 11.09 15.61 -13.37
N PHE A 2 11.90 16.42 -12.69
CA PHE A 2 11.96 17.87 -12.95
C PHE A 2 12.47 18.10 -14.39
N GLN A 3 11.84 19.02 -15.13
CA GLN A 3 12.08 19.40 -16.55
C GLN A 3 11.58 18.47 -17.68
N VAL A 4 10.89 17.36 -17.39
CA VAL A 4 10.13 16.60 -18.42
C VAL A 4 8.71 16.37 -17.92
N ASP A 5 7.82 17.34 -18.19
CA ASP A 5 6.41 17.30 -17.73
C ASP A 5 5.67 16.01 -18.16
N ASN A 6 6.14 15.33 -19.22
CA ASN A 6 5.57 14.10 -19.74
C ASN A 6 5.97 12.80 -18.98
N LEU A 7 6.83 12.87 -17.96
CA LEU A 7 7.24 11.69 -17.17
C LEU A 7 6.58 11.62 -15.78
N ASN A 8 5.87 12.68 -15.36
CA ASN A 8 5.14 12.68 -14.09
C ASN A 8 3.79 11.97 -14.27
N ARG A 9 3.63 10.80 -13.65
CA ARG A 9 2.38 10.03 -13.72
C ARG A 9 2.14 9.18 -12.47
N THR A 10 0.87 8.90 -12.20
CA THR A 10 0.48 7.85 -11.26
C THR A 10 0.58 6.49 -11.97
N VAL A 11 1.27 5.53 -11.34
CA VAL A 11 1.37 4.14 -11.79
C VAL A 11 0.95 3.21 -10.66
N GLN A 12 0.40 2.05 -11.02
CA GLN A 12 -0.02 1.02 -10.08
C GLN A 12 0.95 -0.16 -10.15
N VAL A 13 1.22 -0.79 -9.00
CA VAL A 13 1.95 -2.06 -8.94
C VAL A 13 1.03 -3.17 -9.46
N ASP A 14 1.48 -3.90 -10.48
CA ASP A 14 0.74 -5.01 -11.07
C ASP A 14 0.82 -6.30 -10.21
N ALA A 15 0.12 -7.35 -10.65
CA ALA A 15 0.07 -8.63 -9.94
C ALA A 15 1.43 -9.36 -9.86
N SER A 16 2.38 -9.00 -10.73
CA SER A 16 3.76 -9.51 -10.69
C SER A 16 4.69 -8.68 -9.81
N GLY A 17 4.17 -7.62 -9.18
CA GLY A 17 4.94 -6.74 -8.32
C GLY A 17 5.73 -5.67 -9.07
N GLN A 18 5.39 -5.38 -10.32
CA GLN A 18 6.12 -4.44 -11.19
C GLN A 18 5.32 -3.17 -11.45
N ILE A 19 6.02 -2.08 -11.78
CA ILE A 19 5.45 -0.83 -12.28
C ILE A 19 5.92 -0.59 -13.71
N SER A 20 5.04 -0.09 -14.58
CA SER A 20 5.40 0.23 -15.97
C SER A 20 5.72 1.72 -16.10
N LEU A 21 6.94 2.02 -16.57
CA LEU A 21 7.45 3.37 -16.74
C LEU A 21 7.84 3.63 -18.20
N PRO A 22 7.62 4.85 -18.72
CA PRO A 22 8.08 5.21 -20.07
C PRO A 22 9.58 5.02 -20.21
N LEU A 23 10.04 4.61 -21.39
CA LEU A 23 11.46 4.42 -21.78
C LEU A 23 12.18 3.26 -21.11
N ILE A 24 11.95 3.02 -19.81
CA ILE A 24 12.65 1.98 -19.04
C ILE A 24 11.81 0.71 -18.81
N GLY A 25 10.54 0.73 -19.20
CA GLY A 25 9.68 -0.46 -19.20
C GLY A 25 9.24 -0.89 -17.80
N ALA A 26 9.18 -2.20 -17.57
CA ALA A 26 8.76 -2.76 -16.29
C ALA A 26 9.90 -2.68 -15.26
N VAL A 27 9.63 -2.09 -14.10
CA VAL A 27 10.56 -1.97 -12.98
C VAL A 27 9.98 -2.71 -11.77
N PRO A 28 10.72 -3.62 -11.11
CA PRO A 28 10.20 -4.33 -9.93
C PRO A 28 10.03 -3.36 -8.76
N ALA A 29 8.84 -3.31 -8.17
CA ALA A 29 8.51 -2.45 -7.02
C ALA A 29 8.25 -3.26 -5.74
N ALA A 30 7.82 -4.52 -5.86
CA ALA A 30 7.55 -5.39 -4.71
C ALA A 30 8.80 -5.61 -3.85
N GLY A 31 8.62 -5.55 -2.54
CA GLY A 31 9.68 -5.73 -1.54
C GLY A 31 10.69 -4.58 -1.43
N LYS A 32 10.53 -3.50 -2.20
CA LYS A 32 11.42 -2.33 -2.15
C LYS A 32 10.81 -1.20 -1.33
N THR A 33 11.68 -0.47 -0.64
CA THR A 33 11.34 0.83 -0.06
C THR A 33 11.22 1.88 -1.16
N VAL A 34 10.51 2.98 -0.89
CA VAL A 34 10.39 4.12 -1.82
C VAL A 34 11.76 4.59 -2.29
N ARG A 35 12.72 4.78 -1.37
CA ARG A 35 14.09 5.21 -1.69
C ARG A 35 14.86 4.25 -2.59
N GLN A 36 14.68 2.94 -2.39
CA GLN A 36 15.31 1.94 -3.26
C GLN A 36 14.74 2.01 -4.68
N LEU A 37 13.43 2.16 -4.78
CA LEU A 37 12.74 2.26 -6.06
C LEU A 37 13.10 3.55 -6.80
N GLU A 38 13.22 4.69 -6.09
CA GLU A 38 13.70 5.97 -6.64
C GLU A 38 15.06 5.80 -7.31
N LYS A 39 16.04 5.26 -6.58
CA LYS A 39 17.41 5.07 -7.07
C LYS A 39 17.48 4.15 -8.30
N GLU A 40 16.66 3.13 -8.35
CA GLU A 40 16.60 2.19 -9.48
C GLU A 40 16.00 2.84 -10.73
N ILE A 41 14.96 3.65 -10.56
CA ILE A 41 14.37 4.42 -11.65
C ILE A 41 15.34 5.49 -12.15
N GLU A 42 16.06 6.18 -11.26
CA GLU A 42 17.13 7.11 -11.63
C GLU A 42 18.21 6.43 -12.46
N THR A 43 18.62 5.23 -12.04
CA THR A 43 19.62 4.43 -12.78
C THR A 43 19.10 4.06 -14.16
N GLY A 44 17.88 3.51 -14.24
CA GLY A 44 17.27 3.11 -15.51
C GLY A 44 17.12 4.28 -16.50
N TYR A 45 16.72 5.47 -16.03
CA TYR A 45 16.65 6.65 -16.88
C TYR A 45 18.03 7.23 -17.23
N GLY A 46 18.96 7.19 -16.27
CA GLY A 46 20.31 7.74 -16.38
C GLY A 46 21.21 7.01 -17.36
N GLU A 47 20.96 5.71 -17.59
CA GLU A 47 21.80 4.91 -18.50
C GLU A 47 21.68 5.31 -19.97
N ARG A 48 20.50 5.72 -20.43
CA ARG A 48 20.23 5.89 -21.87
C ARG A 48 19.36 7.08 -22.25
N TYR A 49 18.68 7.72 -21.30
CA TYR A 49 17.60 8.64 -21.62
C TYR A 49 17.76 10.04 -21.04
N LEU A 50 18.29 10.17 -19.82
CA LEU A 50 18.38 11.45 -19.11
C LEU A 50 19.78 11.65 -18.54
N GLN A 51 20.27 12.89 -18.58
CA GLN A 51 21.50 13.28 -17.88
C GLN A 51 21.14 13.72 -16.46
N SER A 52 21.68 13.03 -15.45
CA SER A 52 21.45 13.32 -14.02
C SER A 52 19.95 13.41 -13.63
N PRO A 53 19.16 12.35 -13.83
CA PRO A 53 17.74 12.36 -13.45
C PRO A 53 17.56 12.48 -11.94
N ASP A 54 16.57 13.29 -11.53
CA ASP A 54 16.08 13.39 -10.16
C ASP A 54 14.64 12.83 -10.10
N VAL A 55 14.47 11.75 -9.34
CA VAL A 55 13.21 11.01 -9.25
C VAL A 55 12.72 11.01 -7.80
N THR A 56 11.52 11.56 -7.60
CA THR A 56 10.79 11.48 -6.34
C THR A 56 9.52 10.67 -6.52
N ILE A 57 9.26 9.74 -5.60
CA ILE A 57 8.08 8.88 -5.62
C ILE A 57 7.21 9.20 -4.41
N PHE A 58 5.93 9.43 -4.67
CA PHE A 58 4.90 9.51 -3.63
C PHE A 58 3.94 8.34 -3.76
N VAL A 59 3.75 7.60 -2.67
CA VAL A 59 2.74 6.55 -2.60
C VAL A 59 1.37 7.22 -2.51
N LYS A 60 0.63 7.20 -3.62
CA LYS A 60 -0.72 7.82 -3.71
C LYS A 60 -1.76 6.99 -2.97
N ASP A 61 -1.80 5.70 -3.30
CA ASP A 61 -2.67 4.71 -2.66
C ASP A 61 -1.81 3.50 -2.34
N SER A 62 -1.46 3.33 -1.07
CA SER A 62 -1.11 1.98 -0.61
C SER A 62 -2.41 1.20 -0.61
N ALA A 63 -2.43 0.00 -1.20
CA ALA A 63 -3.37 -1.02 -0.77
C ALA A 63 -3.02 -1.31 0.69
N GLY A 64 -3.49 -0.44 1.60
CA GLY A 64 -3.20 -0.51 3.02
C GLY A 64 -3.62 -1.87 3.54
N GLN A 65 -3.03 -2.28 4.66
CA GLN A 65 -3.50 -3.49 5.31
C GLN A 65 -5.01 -3.38 5.49
N ARG A 66 -5.71 -4.43 5.09
CA ARG A 66 -7.16 -4.53 5.28
C ARG A 66 -7.41 -5.55 6.35
N ILE A 67 -8.40 -5.26 7.18
CA ILE A 67 -8.93 -6.23 8.14
C ILE A 67 -10.40 -6.44 7.84
N THR A 68 -10.88 -7.63 8.19
CA THR A 68 -12.30 -7.95 8.21
C THR A 68 -12.78 -7.83 9.65
N VAL A 69 -13.81 -7.03 9.88
CA VAL A 69 -14.53 -6.98 11.16
C VAL A 69 -15.91 -7.56 10.92
N ASP A 70 -16.25 -8.59 11.68
CA ASP A 70 -17.48 -9.35 11.52
C ASP A 70 -18.11 -9.68 12.89
N GLY A 71 -19.35 -10.13 12.88
CA GLY A 71 -20.14 -10.45 14.09
C GLY A 71 -20.91 -9.24 14.62
N GLU A 72 -21.03 -9.17 15.95
CA GLU A 72 -21.93 -8.25 16.65
C GLU A 72 -21.36 -6.83 16.82
N VAL A 73 -21.06 -6.20 15.68
CA VAL A 73 -20.64 -4.80 15.54
C VAL A 73 -21.70 -4.00 14.79
N ASN A 74 -21.69 -2.66 14.91
CA ASN A 74 -22.68 -1.81 14.24
C ASN A 74 -22.53 -1.84 12.72
N LYS A 75 -21.31 -2.01 12.20
CA LYS A 75 -21.01 -2.07 10.77
C LYS A 75 -19.97 -3.15 10.49
N ALA A 76 -20.41 -4.38 10.23
CA ALA A 76 -19.53 -5.43 9.73
C ALA A 76 -19.02 -5.09 8.32
N GLY A 77 -17.77 -5.45 8.01
CA GLY A 77 -17.18 -5.17 6.72
C GLY A 77 -15.66 -5.23 6.68
N ILE A 78 -15.11 -4.88 5.52
CA ILE A 78 -13.67 -4.80 5.29
C ILE A 78 -13.23 -3.35 5.43
N TYR A 79 -12.26 -3.10 6.31
CA TYR A 79 -11.76 -1.77 6.61
C TYR A 79 -10.28 -1.64 6.25
N PRO A 80 -9.86 -0.54 5.60
CA PRO A 80 -8.45 -0.19 5.52
C PRO A 80 -7.96 0.22 6.90
N VAL A 81 -6.77 -0.22 7.28
CA VAL A 81 -6.13 0.12 8.55
C VAL A 81 -4.68 0.50 8.35
N ALA A 82 -4.18 1.35 9.24
CA ALA A 82 -2.76 1.64 9.34
C ALA A 82 -1.99 0.40 9.82
N SER A 83 -0.70 0.30 9.46
CA SER A 83 0.13 -0.85 9.83
C SER A 83 0.32 -1.04 11.34
N ASN A 84 0.03 -0.01 12.13
CA ASN A 84 0.09 0.00 13.59
C ASN A 84 -1.29 0.00 14.26
N ALA A 85 -2.38 -0.27 13.51
CA ALA A 85 -3.72 -0.29 14.06
C ALA A 85 -3.89 -1.37 15.12
N SER A 86 -4.56 -1.01 16.21
CA SER A 86 -4.88 -1.88 17.32
C SER A 86 -6.28 -2.49 17.18
N LEU A 87 -6.61 -3.44 18.04
CA LEU A 87 -7.95 -4.02 18.09
C LEU A 87 -9.04 -2.98 18.39
N ILE A 88 -8.74 -1.99 19.24
CA ILE A 88 -9.71 -0.94 19.57
C ILE A 88 -9.98 -0.04 18.35
N ASP A 89 -8.97 0.24 17.53
CA ASP A 89 -9.13 1.01 16.29
C ASP A 89 -10.04 0.27 15.30
N ALA A 90 -9.87 -1.05 15.17
CA ALA A 90 -10.72 -1.90 14.33
C ALA A 90 -12.19 -1.87 14.76
N ILE A 91 -12.45 -2.00 16.06
CA ILE A 91 -13.82 -1.95 16.61
C ILE A 91 -14.42 -0.56 16.42
N ALA A 92 -13.64 0.50 16.61
CA ALA A 92 -14.07 1.88 16.40
C ALA A 92 -14.44 2.14 14.93
N LEU A 93 -13.66 1.64 13.98
CA LEU A 93 -13.97 1.72 12.54
C LEU A 93 -15.29 1.02 12.18
N ALA A 94 -15.58 -0.11 12.83
CA ALA A 94 -16.85 -0.82 12.71
C ALA A 94 -18.01 -0.16 13.47
N GLY A 95 -17.77 0.99 14.12
CA GLY A 95 -18.79 1.74 14.86
C GLY A 95 -19.08 1.20 16.25
N GLY A 96 -18.20 0.38 16.83
CA GLY A 96 -18.41 -0.26 18.13
C GLY A 96 -19.26 -1.53 18.06
N PHE A 97 -19.44 -2.17 19.22
CA PHE A 97 -20.36 -3.29 19.37
C PHE A 97 -21.81 -2.82 19.22
N ASN A 98 -22.67 -3.71 18.70
CA ASN A 98 -24.10 -3.47 18.72
C ASN A 98 -24.70 -3.85 20.10
N ASN A 99 -26.02 -3.71 20.27
CA ASN A 99 -26.70 -3.93 21.56
C ASN A 99 -26.69 -5.37 22.08
N ILE A 100 -26.28 -6.35 21.26
CA ILE A 100 -26.20 -7.77 21.62
C ILE A 100 -24.76 -8.30 21.64
N GLY A 101 -23.78 -7.46 21.32
CA GLY A 101 -22.36 -7.83 21.31
C GLY A 101 -21.76 -7.95 22.71
N ASP A 102 -21.05 -9.04 22.96
CA ASP A 102 -20.30 -9.28 24.21
C ASP A 102 -18.88 -8.73 24.07
N ALA A 103 -18.62 -7.57 24.68
CA ALA A 103 -17.29 -6.94 24.68
C ALA A 103 -16.20 -7.78 25.37
N GLY A 104 -16.57 -8.78 26.18
CA GLY A 104 -15.66 -9.70 26.84
C GLY A 104 -15.18 -10.86 25.96
N LYS A 105 -15.78 -11.06 24.77
CA LYS A 105 -15.47 -12.19 23.87
C LYS A 105 -15.15 -11.72 22.47
N VAL A 106 -13.89 -11.32 22.27
CA VAL A 106 -13.38 -10.89 20.96
C VAL A 106 -12.28 -11.86 20.50
N PHE A 107 -12.40 -12.35 19.26
CA PHE A 107 -11.41 -13.23 18.65
C PHE A 107 -10.65 -12.49 17.55
N VAL A 108 -9.32 -12.60 17.56
CA VAL A 108 -8.45 -12.03 16.53
C VAL A 108 -7.78 -13.17 15.78
N TYR A 109 -8.14 -13.34 14.51
CA TYR A 109 -7.48 -14.27 13.61
C TYR A 109 -6.45 -13.53 12.77
N ARG A 110 -5.18 -13.85 12.99
CA ARG A 110 -4.08 -13.35 12.17
C ARG A 110 -3.56 -14.48 11.31
N SER A 111 -3.81 -14.41 10.00
CA SER A 111 -3.07 -15.27 9.06
C SER A 111 -1.66 -14.73 8.97
N ASN A 112 -0.78 -15.25 9.83
CA ASN A 112 0.66 -15.17 9.57
C ASN A 112 0.84 -16.13 8.40
N GLY A 113 1.10 -15.63 7.19
CA GLY A 113 1.32 -16.47 6.01
C GLY A 113 2.35 -17.56 6.33
N GLN A 114 1.88 -18.75 6.65
CA GLN A 114 2.70 -19.94 6.74
C GLN A 114 2.88 -20.37 5.28
N ASN A 115 4.11 -20.19 4.77
CA ASN A 115 4.58 -20.94 3.62
C ASN A 115 4.54 -22.44 3.93
#